data_AF-A0A536FFK5-F1
#
_entry.id   AF-A0A536FFK5-F1
#
_cell.length_a   1.000
_cell.length_b   1.000
_cell.length_c   1.000
_cell.angle_alpha   90.00
_cell.angle_beta   90.00
_cell.angle_gamma   90.00
#
_symmetry.space_group_name_H-M   'P 1'
#
loop_
_entity.id
_entity.type
_entity.pdbx_description
1 polymer ?
#
loop_
_entity_poly.entity_id
_entity_poly.type
_entity_poly.pdbx_seq_one_letter_code
_entity_poly.pdbx_strand_id
1 'polypeptide(L)'
;MRRTLILALGALGALVAMSGVALAKEGAVTKFDSLPGEWHAGQNYTLGYTIRMDSVEPYKADTTEIVIRNGTGKVLSYPGTPDGTAGHYTAKVYFPAAGTYTWQVTQGSFFAPMDLGSITVLGPVGSSAGTPASAPATDPLGVAVPLVAALVALGGALRLAQLIRADRRTTVAA
;
A
#
# COMPACT_ATOMS: atom_id res chain seq x y z
N MET A 1 51.05 29.68 0.50
CA MET A 1 50.31 29.92 -0.76
C MET A 1 50.13 28.67 -1.61
N ARG A 2 51.15 27.82 -1.83
CA ARG A 2 51.01 26.58 -2.63
C ARG A 2 50.05 25.52 -2.05
N ARG A 3 50.02 25.32 -0.71
CA ARG A 3 49.16 24.31 -0.06
C ARG A 3 47.66 24.63 -0.07
N THR A 4 47.31 25.92 0.08
CA THR A 4 45.92 26.38 0.01
C THR A 4 45.35 26.30 -1.41
N LEU A 5 46.20 26.49 -2.43
CA LEU A 5 45.81 26.32 -3.84
C LEU A 5 45.49 24.84 -4.18
N ILE A 6 46.23 23.90 -3.61
CA ILE A 6 46.04 22.45 -3.84
C ILE A 6 44.77 21.94 -3.15
N LEU A 7 44.46 22.43 -1.94
CA LEU A 7 43.21 22.12 -1.24
C LEU A 7 41.97 22.70 -1.95
N ALA A 8 42.07 23.90 -2.49
CA ALA A 8 40.98 24.52 -3.27
C ALA A 8 40.72 23.78 -4.59
N LEU A 9 41.76 23.31 -5.29
CA LEU A 9 41.62 22.50 -6.50
C LEU A 9 41.03 21.11 -6.21
N GLY A 10 41.40 20.48 -5.09
CA GLY A 10 40.85 19.20 -4.67
C GLY A 10 39.35 19.26 -4.35
N ALA A 11 38.91 20.35 -3.70
CA ALA A 11 37.50 20.57 -3.39
C ALA A 11 36.66 20.88 -4.64
N LEU A 12 37.22 21.58 -5.64
CA LEU A 12 36.52 21.88 -6.88
C LEU A 12 36.41 20.65 -7.80
N GLY A 13 37.38 19.72 -7.75
CA GLY A 13 37.31 18.45 -8.47
C GLY A 13 36.25 17.48 -7.93
N ALA A 14 35.94 17.53 -6.62
CA ALA A 14 34.93 16.68 -6.00
C ALA A 14 33.48 17.11 -6.33
N LEU A 15 33.24 18.39 -6.67
CA LEU A 15 31.90 18.88 -7.02
C LEU A 15 31.47 18.56 -8.46
N VAL A 16 32.40 18.22 -9.36
CA VAL A 16 32.08 17.87 -10.76
C VAL A 16 31.65 16.41 -10.91
N ALA A 17 31.88 15.56 -9.90
CA ALA A 17 31.51 14.15 -9.95
C ALA A 17 29.99 13.87 -9.74
N MET A 18 29.19 14.90 -9.49
CA MET A 18 27.74 14.78 -9.24
C MET A 18 26.85 15.33 -10.37
N SER A 19 27.43 15.85 -11.46
CA SER A 19 26.63 16.14 -12.66
C SER A 19 26.40 14.83 -13.42
N GLY A 20 25.39 14.08 -13.00
CA GLY A 20 24.83 12.99 -13.78
C GLY A 20 24.61 13.49 -15.19
N VAL A 21 25.30 12.87 -16.14
CA VAL A 21 25.12 13.12 -17.56
C VAL A 21 23.68 12.73 -17.90
N ALA A 22 22.79 13.72 -17.92
CA ALA A 22 21.48 13.59 -18.53
C ALA A 22 21.70 13.51 -20.04
N LEU A 23 22.00 12.30 -20.53
CA LEU A 23 21.94 11.94 -21.94
C LEU A 23 20.47 11.94 -22.39
N ALA A 24 19.84 13.10 -22.38
CA ALA A 24 18.66 13.36 -23.20
C ALA A 24 19.15 13.72 -24.60
N LYS A 25 19.72 12.74 -25.31
CA LYS A 25 20.18 12.93 -26.69
C LYS A 25 19.73 11.76 -27.55
N GLU A 26 18.64 11.99 -28.28
CA GLU A 26 18.04 11.17 -29.34
C GLU A 26 17.52 9.79 -28.88
N GLY A 27 16.22 9.73 -28.58
CA GLY A 27 15.56 8.51 -28.13
C GLY A 27 14.07 8.70 -27.85
N ALA A 28 13.41 7.63 -27.40
CA ALA A 28 12.05 7.72 -26.92
C ALA A 28 11.98 8.50 -25.60
N VAL A 29 10.95 9.32 -25.43
CA VAL A 29 10.68 10.07 -24.20
C VAL A 29 9.32 9.67 -23.66
N THR A 30 9.28 9.33 -22.37
CA THR A 30 8.03 9.01 -21.67
C THR A 30 7.49 10.26 -21.00
N LYS A 31 6.22 10.58 -21.27
CA LYS A 31 5.51 11.66 -20.60
C LYS A 31 4.32 11.09 -19.84
N PHE A 32 4.28 11.31 -18.53
CA PHE A 32 3.11 10.96 -17.72
C PHE A 32 1.99 11.98 -17.91
N ASP A 33 0.75 11.51 -17.88
CA ASP A 33 -0.43 12.37 -17.93
C ASP A 33 -0.57 13.18 -16.64
N SER A 34 -0.38 12.50 -15.51
CA SER A 34 -0.37 13.06 -14.18
C SER A 34 0.41 12.14 -13.25
N LEU A 35 1.03 12.74 -12.24
CA LEU A 35 1.66 12.02 -11.13
C LEU A 35 0.93 12.38 -9.83
N PRO A 36 0.78 11.43 -8.90
CA PRO A 36 0.33 11.73 -7.54
C PRO A 36 1.19 12.82 -6.90
N GLY A 37 0.54 13.73 -6.16
CA GLY A 37 1.26 14.73 -5.37
C GLY A 37 2.04 14.10 -4.21
N GLU A 38 1.46 13.07 -3.59
CA GLU A 38 2.09 12.29 -2.53
C GLU A 38 1.94 10.79 -2.80
N TRP A 39 2.99 10.03 -2.47
CA TRP A 39 3.03 8.58 -2.61
C TRP A 39 2.98 7.96 -1.22
N HIS A 40 2.14 6.95 -1.04
CA HIS A 40 1.93 6.26 0.23
C HIS A 40 2.08 4.75 0.04
N ALA A 41 2.70 4.12 1.03
CA ALA A 41 2.78 2.69 1.09
C ALA A 41 1.37 2.06 1.23
N GLY A 42 1.19 0.88 0.62
CA GLY A 42 -0.06 0.14 0.65
C GLY A 42 -1.10 0.59 -0.37
N GLN A 43 -0.80 1.59 -1.22
CA GLN A 43 -1.72 2.11 -2.23
C GLN A 43 -1.37 1.62 -3.65
N ASN A 44 -2.40 1.46 -4.47
CA ASN A 44 -2.27 1.20 -5.91
C ASN A 44 -2.46 2.50 -6.69
N TYR A 45 -1.51 2.82 -7.55
CA TYR A 45 -1.52 4.00 -8.41
C TYR A 45 -1.68 3.57 -9.87
N THR A 46 -2.69 4.10 -10.53
CA THR A 46 -2.87 3.93 -11.98
C THR A 46 -2.18 5.09 -12.69
N LEU A 47 -1.09 4.81 -13.40
CA LEU A 47 -0.28 5.81 -14.09
C LEU A 47 -0.48 5.70 -15.59
N GLY A 48 -1.05 6.74 -16.19
CA GLY A 48 -1.11 6.94 -17.64
C GLY A 48 0.15 7.64 -18.15
N TYR A 49 0.72 7.14 -19.24
CA TYR A 49 1.89 7.72 -19.86
C TYR A 49 1.96 7.47 -21.37
N THR A 50 2.48 8.45 -22.09
CA THR A 50 2.73 8.39 -23.54
C THR A 50 4.22 8.26 -23.82
N ILE A 51 4.60 7.32 -24.68
CA ILE A 51 5.97 7.21 -25.21
C ILE A 51 6.02 7.92 -26.56
N ARG A 52 7.01 8.80 -26.76
CA ARG A 52 7.17 9.57 -28.00
C ARG A 52 8.58 9.43 -28.56
N MET A 53 8.71 9.18 -29.85
CA MET A 53 9.98 9.26 -30.58
C MET A 53 10.33 10.73 -30.81
N ASP A 54 11.57 11.10 -30.49
CA ASP A 54 12.09 12.47 -30.63
C ASP A 54 11.17 13.53 -29.99
N SER A 55 10.46 13.14 -28.92
CA SER A 55 9.50 13.97 -28.17
C SER A 55 8.23 14.42 -28.93
N VAL A 56 8.04 14.04 -30.19
CA VAL A 56 6.91 14.50 -31.03
C VAL A 56 5.96 13.36 -31.35
N GLU A 57 6.45 12.33 -32.03
CA GLU A 57 5.59 11.30 -32.62
C GLU A 57 5.29 10.19 -31.60
N PRO A 58 4.02 9.83 -31.35
CA PRO A 58 3.69 8.71 -30.48
C PRO A 58 4.33 7.40 -30.98
N TYR A 59 5.06 6.73 -30.09
CA TYR A 59 5.74 5.49 -30.41
C TYR A 59 5.00 4.30 -29.81
N LYS A 60 4.67 3.31 -30.65
CA LYS A 60 4.11 2.04 -30.22
C LYS A 60 5.25 1.09 -29.84
N ALA A 61 5.63 1.10 -28.57
CA ALA A 61 6.53 0.13 -27.98
C ALA A 61 5.94 -1.29 -28.03
N ASP A 62 6.78 -2.27 -28.35
CA ASP A 62 6.48 -3.70 -28.32
C ASP A 62 6.30 -4.23 -26.88
N THR A 63 7.06 -3.67 -25.95
CA THR A 63 6.95 -3.91 -24.51
C THR A 63 7.16 -2.62 -23.75
N THR A 64 6.45 -2.42 -22.65
CA THR A 64 6.68 -1.26 -21.78
C THR A 64 6.41 -1.61 -20.34
N GLU A 65 7.20 -1.01 -19.46
CA GLU A 65 7.18 -1.37 -18.06
C GLU A 65 7.72 -0.25 -17.18
N ILE A 66 7.08 -0.03 -16.04
CA ILE A 66 7.62 0.81 -14.98
C ILE A 66 8.39 -0.08 -14.02
N VAL A 67 9.70 0.14 -13.95
CA VAL A 67 10.60 -0.62 -13.09
C VAL A 67 11.00 0.25 -11.92
N ILE A 68 10.76 -0.24 -10.71
CA ILE A 68 11.02 0.47 -9.46
C ILE A 68 12.02 -0.32 -8.63
N ARG A 69 12.99 0.36 -8.05
CA ARG A 69 14.00 -0.23 -7.17
C ARG A 69 13.94 0.44 -5.81
N ASN A 70 13.87 -0.36 -4.75
CA ASN A 70 13.96 0.17 -3.39
C ASN A 70 15.43 0.41 -2.99
N GLY A 71 15.64 1.09 -1.86
CA GLY A 71 16.99 1.31 -1.31
C GLY A 71 17.79 0.04 -0.96
N THR A 72 17.15 -1.14 -0.91
CA THR A 72 17.83 -2.43 -0.69
C THR A 72 18.15 -3.17 -2.00
N GLY A 73 17.86 -2.58 -3.16
CA GLY A 73 18.06 -3.18 -4.48
C GLY A 73 16.95 -4.16 -4.93
N LYS A 74 15.87 -4.33 -4.16
CA LYS A 74 14.69 -5.10 -4.59
C LYS A 74 14.03 -4.39 -5.77
N VAL A 75 13.84 -5.14 -6.86
CA VAL A 75 13.19 -4.67 -8.08
C VAL A 75 11.71 -5.04 -8.05
N LEU A 76 10.86 -4.09 -8.43
CA LEU A 76 9.42 -4.24 -8.61
C LEU A 76 9.08 -3.83 -10.04
N SER A 77 8.33 -4.70 -10.71
CA SER A 77 8.04 -4.63 -12.14
C SER A 77 6.56 -4.43 -12.39
N TYR A 78 6.18 -3.41 -13.18
CA TYR A 78 4.78 -3.09 -13.47
C TYR A 78 4.56 -2.90 -14.98
N PRO A 79 4.02 -3.91 -15.68
CA PRO A 79 3.80 -3.81 -17.12
C PRO A 79 2.80 -2.71 -17.46
N GLY A 80 3.08 -1.98 -18.53
CA GLY A 80 2.14 -1.04 -19.13
C GLY A 80 1.24 -1.72 -20.13
N THR A 81 -0.06 -1.46 -20.04
CA THR A 81 -1.06 -1.95 -20.98
C THR A 81 -1.45 -0.84 -21.94
N PRO A 82 -1.46 -1.06 -23.26
CA PRO A 82 -2.00 -0.09 -24.22
C PRO A 82 -3.48 0.20 -23.92
N ASP A 83 -3.89 1.47 -23.97
CA ASP A 83 -5.27 1.87 -23.67
C ASP A 83 -6.12 2.18 -24.92
N GLY A 84 -5.53 2.03 -26.11
CA GLY A 84 -6.17 2.30 -27.41
C GLY A 84 -5.71 3.60 -28.07
N THR A 85 -5.15 4.54 -27.30
CA THR A 85 -4.51 5.73 -27.86
C THR A 85 -3.10 5.39 -28.34
N ALA A 86 -2.69 5.87 -29.52
CA ALA A 86 -1.40 5.54 -30.08
C ALA A 86 -0.25 5.97 -29.15
N GLY A 87 0.62 5.02 -28.79
CA GLY A 87 1.77 5.25 -27.92
C GLY A 87 1.42 5.56 -26.46
N HIS A 88 0.15 5.44 -26.06
CA HIS A 88 -0.29 5.65 -24.69
C HIS A 88 -0.51 4.31 -23.97
N TYR A 89 -0.12 4.28 -22.70
CA TYR A 89 -0.08 3.09 -21.88
C TYR A 89 -0.51 3.42 -20.45
N THR A 90 -1.08 2.43 -19.77
CA THR A 90 -1.46 2.53 -18.36
C THR A 90 -0.79 1.42 -17.56
N ALA A 91 -0.13 1.75 -16.46
CA ALA A 91 0.46 0.79 -15.52
C ALA A 91 -0.14 0.95 -14.11
N LYS A 92 -0.35 -0.17 -13.41
CA LYS A 92 -0.78 -0.19 -12.01
C LYS A 92 0.42 -0.44 -11.12
N VAL A 93 0.85 0.58 -10.39
CA VAL A 93 2.04 0.58 -9.52
C VAL A 93 1.62 0.46 -8.06
N TYR A 94 2.31 -0.40 -7.30
CA TYR A 94 2.03 -0.63 -5.88
C TYR A 94 3.29 -0.49 -5.04
N PHE A 95 3.28 0.37 -4.02
CA PHE A 95 4.42 0.49 -3.11
C PHE A 95 4.18 -0.28 -1.81
N PRO A 96 4.93 -1.35 -1.52
CA PRO A 96 4.69 -2.19 -0.34
C PRO A 96 5.10 -1.52 0.99
N ALA A 97 6.04 -0.58 0.95
CA ALA A 97 6.62 0.02 2.14
C ALA A 97 7.02 1.48 1.89
N ALA A 98 7.11 2.27 2.96
CA ALA A 98 7.64 3.63 2.91
C ALA A 98 9.14 3.62 2.63
N GLY A 99 9.65 4.69 2.03
CA GLY A 99 11.07 4.85 1.75
C GLY A 99 11.35 5.59 0.44
N THR A 100 12.63 5.63 0.08
CA THR A 100 13.07 6.19 -1.21
C THR A 100 13.23 5.07 -2.23
N TYR A 101 12.70 5.31 -3.42
CA TYR A 101 12.76 4.41 -4.56
C TYR A 101 13.38 5.13 -5.75
N THR A 102 14.15 4.43 -6.56
CA THR A 102 14.47 4.88 -7.91
C THR A 102 13.57 4.17 -8.90
N TRP A 103 13.32 4.81 -10.03
CA TRP A 103 12.41 4.26 -11.02
C TRP A 103 12.76 4.71 -12.42
N GLN A 104 12.37 3.88 -13.37
CA GLN A 104 12.62 4.05 -14.79
C GLN A 104 11.49 3.45 -15.61
N VAL A 105 11.40 3.82 -16.87
CA VAL A 105 10.44 3.25 -17.84
C VAL A 105 11.20 2.55 -18.95
N THR A 106 10.89 1.28 -19.18
CA THR A 106 11.30 0.56 -20.38
C THR A 106 10.42 0.99 -21.55
N GLN A 107 11.02 1.43 -22.66
CA GLN A 107 10.31 2.05 -23.78
C GLN A 107 10.39 1.19 -25.06
N GLY A 108 10.13 -0.12 -24.93
CA GLY A 108 10.33 -1.09 -25.99
C GLY A 108 11.72 -1.71 -25.98
N SER A 109 11.92 -2.69 -26.85
CA SER A 109 13.19 -3.45 -26.92
C SER A 109 14.32 -2.68 -27.61
N PHE A 110 13.99 -1.61 -28.33
CA PHE A 110 14.95 -0.85 -29.14
C PHE A 110 15.56 0.35 -28.41
N PHE A 111 14.86 0.91 -27.43
CA PHE A 111 15.30 2.10 -26.70
C PHE A 111 15.84 1.72 -25.33
N ALA A 112 16.85 2.46 -24.88
CA ALA A 112 17.32 2.34 -23.51
C ALA A 112 16.20 2.74 -22.53
N PRO A 113 16.10 2.10 -21.34
CA PRO A 113 15.17 2.55 -20.32
C PRO A 113 15.43 4.02 -19.94
N MET A 114 14.35 4.78 -19.75
CA MET A 114 14.41 6.18 -19.35
C MET A 114 14.36 6.29 -17.83
N ASP A 115 15.42 6.82 -17.23
CA ASP A 115 15.46 7.08 -15.79
C ASP A 115 14.55 8.27 -15.43
N LEU A 116 13.75 8.11 -14.38
CA LEU A 116 12.79 9.10 -13.90
C LEU A 116 13.20 9.72 -12.55
N GLY A 117 14.40 9.41 -12.07
CA GLY A 117 14.92 9.85 -10.80
C GLY A 117 14.41 9.04 -9.61
N SER A 118 14.01 9.75 -8.55
CA SER A 118 13.64 9.14 -7.27
C SER A 118 12.25 9.55 -6.80
N ILE A 119 11.51 8.61 -6.22
CA ILE A 119 10.24 8.83 -5.52
C ILE A 119 10.45 8.67 -4.01
N THR A 120 9.89 9.58 -3.23
CA THR A 120 9.73 9.42 -1.78
C THR A 120 8.32 8.91 -1.50
N VAL A 121 8.24 7.71 -0.89
CA VAL A 121 6.99 7.08 -0.47
C VAL A 121 6.85 7.22 1.04
N LEU A 122 5.75 7.85 1.45
CA LEU A 122 5.37 8.06 2.83
C LEU A 122 4.78 6.79 3.44
N GLY A 123 4.63 6.81 4.76
CA GLY A 123 3.91 5.79 5.50
C GLY A 123 2.49 5.57 4.95
N PRO A 124 1.87 4.42 5.23
CA PRO A 124 0.48 4.19 4.88
C PRO A 124 -0.38 5.35 5.38
N VAL A 125 -1.28 5.85 4.54
CA VAL A 125 -2.35 6.72 5.04
C VAL A 125 -3.11 5.90 6.07
N GLY A 126 -3.05 6.34 7.32
CA GLY A 126 -3.82 5.71 8.37
C GLY A 126 -5.27 5.75 7.93
N SER A 127 -5.88 4.59 7.73
CA SER A 127 -7.31 4.52 8.02
C SER A 127 -7.40 4.97 9.46
N SER A 128 -7.89 6.18 9.69
CA SER A 128 -8.56 6.48 10.93
C SER A 128 -9.67 5.44 11.03
N ALA A 129 -9.34 4.25 11.54
CA ALA A 129 -10.30 3.46 12.25
C ALA A 129 -10.73 4.42 13.34
N GLY A 130 -11.84 5.13 13.07
CA GLY A 130 -12.53 5.86 14.11
C GLY A 130 -12.63 4.85 15.23
N THR A 131 -11.94 5.11 16.34
CA THR A 131 -12.23 4.46 17.60
C THR A 131 -13.75 4.42 17.63
N PRO A 132 -14.41 3.24 17.62
CA PRO A 132 -15.86 3.22 17.70
C PRO A 132 -16.18 4.09 18.90
N ALA A 133 -16.83 5.23 18.64
CA ALA A 133 -17.29 6.08 19.70
C ALA A 133 -18.08 5.13 20.58
N SER A 134 -17.62 4.90 21.81
CA SER A 134 -18.44 4.23 22.80
C SER A 134 -19.71 5.06 22.82
N ALA A 135 -20.76 4.57 22.17
CA ALA A 135 -22.07 5.12 22.31
C ALA A 135 -22.27 5.21 23.83
N PRO A 136 -22.71 6.35 24.38
CA PRO A 136 -23.13 6.36 25.76
C PRO A 136 -24.17 5.24 25.86
N ALA A 137 -23.86 4.22 26.65
CA ALA A 137 -24.87 3.26 27.05
C ALA A 137 -25.93 4.12 27.72
N THR A 138 -27.00 4.41 26.98
CA THR A 138 -28.21 4.91 27.60
C THR A 138 -28.64 3.73 28.43
N ASP A 139 -28.44 3.85 29.72
CA ASP A 139 -28.69 2.85 30.72
C ASP A 139 -30.18 2.99 31.08
N PRO A 140 -31.12 2.21 30.52
CA PRO A 140 -32.48 2.18 31.06
C PRO A 140 -32.54 1.36 32.37
N LEU A 141 -31.41 0.89 32.88
CA LEU A 141 -31.34 -0.06 33.99
C LEU A 141 -30.42 0.42 35.13
N GLY A 142 -30.42 1.74 35.36
CA GLY A 142 -30.13 2.35 36.67
C GLY A 142 -31.17 2.00 37.75
N VAL A 143 -32.01 0.99 37.52
CA VAL A 143 -32.93 0.41 38.50
C VAL A 143 -32.69 -1.09 38.54
N ALA A 144 -32.28 -1.55 39.73
CA ALA A 144 -32.33 -2.91 40.25
C ALA A 144 -31.17 -3.88 39.96
N VAL A 145 -30.22 -3.91 40.91
CA VAL A 145 -29.90 -5.06 41.79
C VAL A 145 -29.45 -6.40 41.13
N PRO A 146 -28.32 -6.98 41.57
CA PRO A 146 -27.68 -8.15 40.94
C PRO A 146 -28.44 -9.45 41.22
N LEU A 147 -28.98 -10.12 40.21
CA LEU A 147 -29.57 -11.46 40.41
C LEU A 147 -29.63 -12.30 39.12
N VAL A 148 -28.48 -12.51 38.46
CA VAL A 148 -28.36 -13.51 37.37
C VAL A 148 -27.56 -14.75 37.81
N ALA A 149 -27.43 -14.96 39.12
CA ALA A 149 -26.94 -16.22 39.71
C ALA A 149 -28.05 -17.13 40.27
N ALA A 150 -29.35 -16.81 40.11
CA ALA A 150 -30.43 -17.59 40.74
C ALA A 150 -31.57 -18.06 39.81
N LEU A 151 -31.32 -18.21 38.49
CA LEU A 151 -32.27 -18.83 37.56
C LEU A 151 -31.90 -20.28 37.15
N VAL A 152 -30.89 -20.87 37.77
CA VAL A 152 -30.60 -22.32 37.72
C VAL A 152 -31.19 -23.06 38.95
N ALA A 153 -31.66 -22.33 39.98
CA ALA A 153 -32.14 -22.95 41.22
C ALA A 153 -33.67 -23.25 41.29
N LEU A 154 -34.50 -22.73 40.38
CA LEU A 154 -35.95 -23.02 40.38
C LEU A 154 -36.41 -24.07 39.34
N GLY A 155 -35.57 -24.45 38.37
CA GLY A 155 -35.85 -25.55 37.44
C GLY A 155 -35.56 -26.95 38.03
N GLY A 156 -34.65 -27.05 39.01
CA GLY A 156 -34.24 -28.31 39.64
C GLY A 156 -35.20 -28.82 40.73
N ALA A 157 -35.93 -27.94 41.41
CA ALA A 157 -36.80 -28.32 42.53
C ALA A 157 -38.11 -29.01 42.09
N LEU A 158 -38.58 -28.77 40.86
CA LEU A 158 -39.80 -29.40 40.33
C LEU A 158 -39.57 -30.79 39.73
N ARG A 159 -38.32 -31.14 39.37
CA ARG A 159 -37.99 -32.48 38.85
C ARG A 159 -37.62 -33.50 39.93
N LEU A 160 -37.21 -33.06 41.12
CA LEU A 160 -36.92 -33.96 42.25
C LEU A 160 -38.18 -34.34 43.04
N ALA A 161 -39.21 -33.47 43.08
CA ALA A 161 -40.48 -33.77 43.75
C ALA A 161 -41.35 -34.79 43.00
N GLN A 162 -41.14 -34.99 41.70
CA GLN A 162 -41.87 -35.99 40.91
C GLN A 162 -41.25 -37.40 40.95
N LEU A 163 -39.97 -37.54 41.32
CA LEU A 163 -39.33 -38.86 41.49
C LEU A 163 -39.67 -39.50 42.85
N ILE A 164 -39.86 -38.72 43.92
CA ILE A 164 -40.22 -39.26 45.25
C ILE A 164 -41.70 -39.73 45.31
N ARG A 165 -42.57 -39.22 44.42
CA ARG A 165 -43.97 -39.63 44.35
C ARG A 165 -44.20 -40.91 43.54
N ALA A 166 -43.23 -41.33 42.72
CA ALA A 166 -43.30 -42.55 41.92
C ALA A 166 -42.92 -43.80 42.74
N ASP A 167 -41.97 -43.70 43.68
CA ASP A 167 -41.55 -44.84 44.51
C ASP A 167 -42.59 -45.26 45.58
N ARG A 168 -43.52 -44.36 45.96
CA ARG A 168 -44.57 -44.69 46.94
C ARG A 168 -45.83 -45.35 46.35
N ARG A 169 -45.89 -45.58 45.03
CA ARG A 169 -47.04 -46.26 44.39
C ARG A 169 -46.74 -47.66 43.88
N THR A 170 -45.53 -48.16 44.05
CA THR A 170 -45.16 -49.54 43.66
C THR A 170 -45.01 -50.49 44.85
N THR A 171 -45.34 -50.06 46.07
CA THR A 171 -45.43 -50.91 47.26
C THR A 171 -46.85 -50.97 47.80
N VAL A 172 -47.86 -51.09 46.94
CA VAL A 172 -49.17 -51.69 47.27
C VAL A 172 -49.73 -52.30 45.97
N ALA A 173 -49.32 -53.52 45.69
CA ALA A 173 -50.05 -54.47 44.85
C ALA A 173 -49.70 -55.87 45.37
N ALA A 174 -50.40 -56.26 46.43
CA ALA A 174 -50.80 -57.64 46.66
C ALA A 174 -52.26 -57.75 46.22
#